data_AF-A0A2J6TFD0-F1
#
_entry.id   AF-A0A2J6TFD0-F1
#
_cell.length_a   1.000
_cell.length_b   1.000
_cell.length_c   1.000
_cell.angle_alpha   90.00
_cell.angle_beta   90.00
_cell.angle_gamma   90.00
#
_symmetry.space_group_name_H-M   'P 1'
#
loop_
_entity.id
_entity.type
_entity.pdbx_description
1 polymer ?
#
loop_
_entity_poly.entity_id
_entity_poly.type
_entity_poly.pdbx_seq_one_letter_code
_entity_poly.pdbx_strand_id
1 'polypeptide(L)'
;MSGKRGDPKGKYFPSIRIMMAGTFADKQLGYRERKQALSNLIQTFLATFADIGVETWLMHGTLLGWWWNRKILPWDSDSDVQVSEASMHYLASYYNMSVFYYKTPRIPEGRDYMLEVNPHYVNREQSDKLNVIDARWVDTTSGLFIDITTARYNYTHPAGEGMLSCKDGHEYRDTYIFPLRDTFFEGAPAKIPFAYKELLEAEYKEKALTLTDFEGHHFDENKLEWIPVPKKIDPKGDAEKKKAEEARQKKEEEKKKKEQEHKNKVEEVKKKAQDALKADEQKKSDLVPPSPPPQKGETANAAPQGQKPSTRSVRDEPPVSKQPAKPDPDPPTAQKAAEEKVIKADEKRDEAVKEAAAVAP
;
A
#
# COMPACT_ATOMS: atom_id res chain seq x y z
N MET A 1 -31.03 -5.29 -10.73
CA MET A 1 -29.78 -4.81 -11.34
C MET A 1 -28.88 -4.24 -10.24
N SER A 2 -28.21 -5.10 -9.46
CA SER A 2 -27.38 -4.70 -8.30
C SER A 2 -25.99 -5.32 -8.47
N GLY A 3 -24.99 -4.49 -8.77
CA GLY A 3 -23.62 -4.93 -9.06
C GLY A 3 -22.73 -3.87 -9.70
N LYS A 4 -22.95 -2.57 -9.43
CA LYS A 4 -22.16 -1.49 -10.05
C LYS A 4 -21.77 -0.40 -9.07
N ARG A 5 -20.65 -0.60 -8.37
CA ARG A 5 -19.63 0.42 -8.19
C ARG A 5 -18.28 -0.29 -8.29
N GLY A 6 -17.66 -0.18 -9.47
CA GLY A 6 -16.33 -0.73 -9.72
C GLY A 6 -15.26 0.06 -8.98
N ASP A 7 -14.08 -0.53 -8.86
CA ASP A 7 -12.88 0.17 -8.37
C ASP A 7 -12.63 1.48 -9.17
N PRO A 8 -12.06 2.50 -8.52
CA PRO A 8 -11.76 3.77 -9.18
C PRO A 8 -10.82 3.57 -10.37
N LYS A 9 -11.02 4.40 -11.41
CA LYS A 9 -10.17 4.38 -12.61
C LYS A 9 -8.71 4.64 -12.22
N GLY A 10 -7.82 3.70 -12.55
CA GLY A 10 -6.38 3.78 -12.23
C GLY A 10 -5.93 2.93 -11.04
N LYS A 11 -6.87 2.24 -10.35
CA LYS A 11 -6.51 1.18 -9.41
C LYS A 11 -6.21 -0.11 -10.20
N TYR A 12 -5.00 -0.65 -10.02
CA TYR A 12 -4.57 -1.86 -10.73
C TYR A 12 -5.25 -3.10 -10.18
N PHE A 13 -5.02 -3.37 -8.90
CA PHE A 13 -5.55 -4.54 -8.22
C PHE A 13 -6.99 -4.33 -7.77
N PRO A 14 -7.96 -5.16 -8.18
CA PRO A 14 -9.32 -5.01 -7.72
C PRO A 14 -9.43 -5.25 -6.21
N SER A 15 -10.45 -4.64 -5.60
CA SER A 15 -10.82 -4.93 -4.21
C SER A 15 -11.18 -6.42 -4.03
N ILE A 16 -10.93 -6.96 -2.82
CA ILE A 16 -11.26 -8.34 -2.44
C ILE A 16 -12.70 -8.71 -2.86
N ARG A 17 -13.65 -7.79 -2.61
CA ARG A 17 -15.06 -7.98 -2.98
C ARG A 17 -15.28 -8.19 -4.47
N ILE A 18 -14.48 -7.56 -5.32
CA ILE A 18 -14.62 -7.66 -6.79
C ILE A 18 -13.94 -8.93 -7.30
N MET A 19 -12.76 -9.29 -6.80
CA MET A 19 -12.11 -10.55 -7.20
C MET A 19 -12.95 -11.78 -6.80
N MET A 20 -13.54 -11.76 -5.60
CA MET A 20 -14.44 -12.81 -5.12
C MET A 20 -15.82 -12.82 -5.80
N ALA A 21 -16.15 -11.81 -6.61
CA ALA A 21 -17.46 -11.65 -7.26
C ALA A 21 -17.39 -11.71 -8.79
N GLY A 22 -16.33 -12.29 -9.37
CA GLY A 22 -16.33 -12.59 -10.81
C GLY A 22 -15.00 -12.56 -11.56
N THR A 23 -13.84 -12.38 -10.92
CA THR A 23 -12.54 -12.55 -11.62
C THR A 23 -12.01 -13.98 -11.51
N PHE A 24 -12.04 -14.56 -10.29
CA PHE A 24 -11.58 -15.93 -10.05
C PHE A 24 -12.56 -16.78 -9.23
N ALA A 25 -13.49 -16.16 -8.49
CA ALA A 25 -14.51 -16.89 -7.73
C ALA A 25 -15.92 -16.37 -7.96
N ASP A 26 -16.87 -17.31 -7.95
CA ASP A 26 -18.31 -17.07 -8.09
C ASP A 26 -19.04 -16.93 -6.74
N LYS A 27 -18.39 -17.32 -5.64
CA LYS A 27 -18.96 -17.29 -4.28
C LYS A 27 -17.88 -17.12 -3.20
N GLN A 28 -18.25 -16.52 -2.09
CA GLN A 28 -17.40 -16.44 -0.90
C GLN A 28 -17.29 -17.83 -0.23
N LEU A 29 -16.06 -18.24 0.11
CA LEU A 29 -15.80 -19.51 0.80
C LEU A 29 -16.36 -19.50 2.23
N GLY A 30 -16.78 -20.66 2.72
CA GLY A 30 -17.17 -20.84 4.11
C GLY A 30 -15.98 -20.69 5.06
N TYR A 31 -16.23 -20.41 6.35
CA TYR A 31 -15.18 -20.13 7.35
C TYR A 31 -14.06 -21.19 7.38
N ARG A 32 -14.40 -22.49 7.44
CA ARG A 32 -13.40 -23.58 7.48
C ARG A 32 -12.63 -23.73 6.17
N GLU A 33 -13.35 -23.64 5.05
CA GLU A 33 -12.78 -23.76 3.71
C GLU A 33 -11.82 -22.61 3.41
N ARG A 34 -12.21 -21.37 3.76
CA ARG A 34 -11.35 -20.19 3.66
C ARG A 34 -10.06 -20.36 4.45
N LYS A 35 -10.15 -20.81 5.71
CA LYS A 35 -8.97 -21.03 6.56
C LYS A 35 -8.00 -22.04 5.94
N GLN A 36 -8.52 -23.16 5.42
CA GLN A 36 -7.70 -24.16 4.74
C GLN A 36 -7.07 -23.60 3.46
N ALA A 37 -7.84 -22.88 2.66
CA ALA A 37 -7.35 -22.27 1.43
C ALA A 37 -6.25 -21.23 1.69
N LEU A 38 -6.41 -20.36 2.70
CA LEU A 38 -5.39 -19.40 3.13
C LEU A 38 -4.12 -20.09 3.65
N SER A 39 -4.26 -21.17 4.44
CA SER A 39 -3.11 -21.98 4.89
C SER A 39 -2.35 -22.60 3.71
N ASN A 40 -3.05 -23.12 2.71
CA ASN A 40 -2.41 -23.67 1.51
C ASN A 40 -1.76 -22.57 0.66
N LEU A 41 -2.40 -21.41 0.57
CA LEU A 41 -1.92 -20.24 -0.17
C LEU A 41 -0.59 -19.75 0.38
N ILE A 42 -0.46 -19.57 1.70
CA ILE A 42 0.81 -19.13 2.31
C ILE A 42 1.90 -20.21 2.23
N GLN A 43 1.55 -21.50 2.37
CA GLN A 43 2.52 -22.59 2.24
C GLN A 43 3.12 -22.66 0.83
N THR A 44 2.28 -22.55 -0.22
CA THR A 44 2.74 -22.58 -1.63
C THR A 44 3.54 -21.33 -2.00
N PHE A 45 3.14 -20.16 -1.48
CA PHE A 45 3.91 -18.93 -1.61
C PHE A 45 5.32 -19.06 -1.01
N LEU A 46 5.41 -19.47 0.27
CA LEU A 46 6.69 -19.59 0.97
C LEU A 46 7.61 -20.63 0.29
N ALA A 47 7.05 -21.75 -0.15
CA ALA A 47 7.79 -22.77 -0.90
C ALA A 47 8.31 -22.21 -2.24
N THR A 48 7.46 -21.52 -3.01
CA THR A 48 7.86 -20.92 -4.30
C THR A 48 8.99 -19.92 -4.09
N PHE A 49 8.85 -19.01 -3.11
CA PHE A 49 9.81 -17.95 -2.87
C PHE A 49 11.17 -18.49 -2.40
N ALA A 50 11.16 -19.56 -1.59
CA ALA A 50 12.37 -20.29 -1.25
C ALA A 50 13.02 -20.93 -2.48
N ASP A 51 12.24 -21.60 -3.34
CA ASP A 51 12.74 -22.30 -4.53
C ASP A 51 13.35 -21.34 -5.57
N ILE A 52 12.75 -20.18 -5.79
CA ILE A 52 13.27 -19.16 -6.72
C ILE A 52 14.36 -18.27 -6.11
N GLY A 53 14.71 -18.49 -4.84
CA GLY A 53 15.77 -17.76 -4.15
C GLY A 53 15.43 -16.31 -3.78
N VAL A 54 14.14 -15.99 -3.61
CA VAL A 54 13.69 -14.65 -3.22
C VAL A 54 13.36 -14.61 -1.74
N GLU A 55 14.16 -13.84 -0.99
CA GLU A 55 13.90 -13.63 0.43
C GLU A 55 12.64 -12.78 0.66
N THR A 56 11.76 -13.26 1.55
CA THR A 56 10.49 -12.66 1.93
C THR A 56 10.24 -12.87 3.42
N TRP A 57 9.48 -11.99 4.06
CA TRP A 57 9.13 -12.10 5.48
C TRP A 57 7.68 -11.70 5.77
N LEU A 58 7.14 -12.26 6.86
CA LEU A 58 5.77 -11.99 7.31
C LEU A 58 5.67 -10.59 7.93
N MET A 59 4.60 -9.86 7.63
CA MET A 59 4.33 -8.52 8.16
C MET A 59 2.85 -8.35 8.55
N HIS A 60 2.53 -7.21 9.16
CA HIS A 60 1.15 -6.78 9.46
C HIS A 60 0.32 -7.87 10.17
N GLY A 61 -0.90 -8.15 9.67
CA GLY A 61 -1.83 -9.10 10.28
C GLY A 61 -1.30 -10.53 10.28
N THR A 62 -0.49 -10.88 9.27
CA THR A 62 0.13 -12.20 9.15
C THR A 62 1.21 -12.40 10.22
N LEU A 63 2.03 -11.39 10.49
CA LEU A 63 2.99 -11.41 11.59
C LEU A 63 2.28 -11.45 12.96
N LEU A 64 1.13 -10.79 13.09
CA LEU A 64 0.32 -10.85 14.31
C LEU A 64 -0.26 -12.25 14.54
N GLY A 65 -0.77 -12.91 13.50
CA GLY A 65 -1.16 -14.32 13.58
C GLY A 65 0.01 -15.22 13.97
N TRP A 66 1.19 -14.94 13.42
CA TRP A 66 2.41 -15.66 13.79
C TRP A 66 2.73 -15.54 15.28
N TRP A 67 2.63 -14.34 15.85
CA TRP A 67 2.89 -14.08 17.27
C TRP A 67 2.01 -14.94 18.21
N TRP A 68 0.72 -15.07 17.90
CA TRP A 68 -0.22 -15.80 18.77
C TRP A 68 0.00 -17.30 18.76
N ASN A 69 0.08 -17.91 17.58
CA ASN A 69 0.19 -19.37 17.48
C ASN A 69 0.78 -19.89 16.18
N ARG A 70 1.51 -19.05 15.44
CA ARG A 70 2.10 -19.42 14.14
C ARG A 70 1.06 -19.85 13.10
N LYS A 71 -0.17 -19.35 13.21
CA LYS A 71 -1.28 -19.61 12.30
C LYS A 71 -1.94 -18.30 11.86
N ILE A 72 -2.68 -18.37 10.77
CA ILE A 72 -3.50 -17.25 10.28
C ILE A 72 -4.62 -16.97 11.29
N LEU A 73 -4.86 -15.68 11.58
CA LEU A 73 -5.94 -15.28 12.47
C LEU A 73 -7.29 -15.72 11.88
N PRO A 74 -8.23 -16.27 12.66
CA PRO A 74 -9.42 -16.88 12.06
C PRO A 74 -10.38 -15.89 11.38
N TRP A 75 -10.34 -14.62 11.79
CA TRP A 75 -11.12 -13.54 11.18
C TRP A 75 -10.42 -12.90 9.99
N ASP A 76 -9.14 -13.20 9.76
CA ASP A 76 -8.37 -12.63 8.67
C ASP A 76 -8.90 -13.06 7.30
N SER A 77 -8.71 -12.20 6.31
CA SER A 77 -9.19 -12.40 4.93
C SER A 77 -8.09 -12.60 3.90
N ASP A 78 -6.88 -12.20 4.24
CA ASP A 78 -5.72 -12.09 3.38
C ASP A 78 -4.45 -12.34 4.20
N SER A 79 -3.30 -12.29 3.53
CA SER A 79 -2.01 -12.35 4.20
C SER A 79 -1.08 -11.32 3.59
N ASP A 80 -0.21 -10.76 4.42
CA ASP A 80 0.69 -9.67 4.09
C ASP A 80 2.13 -10.11 4.30
N VAL A 81 2.93 -9.91 3.25
CA VAL A 81 4.35 -10.21 3.25
C VAL A 81 5.12 -9.08 2.60
N GLN A 82 6.42 -9.04 2.88
CA GLN A 82 7.32 -8.04 2.33
C GLN A 82 8.54 -8.66 1.67
N VAL A 83 9.02 -7.95 0.66
CA VAL A 83 10.28 -8.23 -0.03
C VAL A 83 11.11 -6.96 -0.19
N SER A 84 12.40 -7.13 -0.45
CA SER A 84 13.28 -6.01 -0.80
C SER A 84 12.94 -5.40 -2.17
N GLU A 85 13.35 -4.15 -2.39
CA GLU A 85 13.24 -3.50 -3.70
C GLU A 85 13.90 -4.28 -4.83
N ALA A 86 15.11 -4.79 -4.60
CA ALA A 86 15.81 -5.61 -5.59
C ALA A 86 15.03 -6.89 -5.93
N SER A 87 14.49 -7.56 -4.91
CA SER A 87 13.63 -8.73 -5.08
C SER A 87 12.39 -8.41 -5.92
N MET A 88 11.72 -7.28 -5.66
CA MET A 88 10.54 -6.90 -6.45
C MET A 88 10.88 -6.65 -7.93
N HIS A 89 12.01 -5.99 -8.23
CA HIS A 89 12.48 -5.83 -9.61
C HIS A 89 12.80 -7.16 -10.28
N TYR A 90 13.40 -8.10 -9.55
CA TYR A 90 13.65 -9.46 -10.03
C TYR A 90 12.35 -10.20 -10.37
N LEU A 91 11.38 -10.19 -9.46
CA LEU A 91 10.06 -10.79 -9.69
C LEU A 91 9.36 -10.17 -10.91
N ALA A 92 9.37 -8.85 -11.03
CA ALA A 92 8.77 -8.13 -12.14
C ALA A 92 9.39 -8.50 -13.50
N SER A 93 10.71 -8.71 -13.53
CA SER A 93 11.46 -8.96 -14.76
C SER A 93 11.35 -10.40 -15.25
N TYR A 94 11.27 -11.37 -14.34
CA TYR A 94 11.41 -12.79 -14.67
C TYR A 94 10.18 -13.64 -14.35
N TYR A 95 9.34 -13.22 -13.40
CA TYR A 95 8.25 -14.06 -12.86
C TYR A 95 6.87 -13.40 -12.92
N ASN A 96 6.73 -12.17 -13.41
CA ASN A 96 5.42 -11.55 -13.56
C ASN A 96 4.50 -12.38 -14.47
N MET A 97 3.26 -12.60 -14.04
CA MET A 97 2.24 -13.44 -14.70
C MET A 97 2.62 -14.92 -14.84
N SER A 98 3.59 -15.40 -14.07
CA SER A 98 3.90 -16.83 -14.01
C SER A 98 2.88 -17.58 -13.16
N VAL A 99 2.60 -18.83 -13.57
CA VAL A 99 1.66 -19.74 -12.90
C VAL A 99 2.41 -20.96 -12.39
N PHE A 100 2.16 -21.30 -11.13
CA PHE A 100 2.78 -22.40 -10.41
C PHE A 100 1.70 -23.40 -9.99
N TYR A 101 1.88 -24.65 -10.41
CA TYR A 101 0.94 -25.72 -10.10
C TYR A 101 1.42 -26.55 -8.91
N TYR A 102 0.57 -26.68 -7.89
CA TYR A 102 0.83 -27.50 -6.72
C TYR A 102 -0.17 -28.63 -6.58
N LYS A 103 0.33 -29.83 -6.28
CA LYS A 103 -0.45 -30.96 -5.77
C LYS A 103 0.04 -31.29 -4.37
N THR A 104 -0.87 -31.27 -3.41
CA THR A 104 -0.55 -31.63 -2.01
C THR A 104 -1.57 -32.65 -1.51
N PRO A 105 -1.30 -33.37 -0.41
CA PRO A 105 -2.31 -34.24 0.20
C PRO A 105 -3.62 -33.52 0.57
N ARG A 106 -3.58 -32.20 0.78
CA ARG A 106 -4.77 -31.36 1.08
C ARG A 106 -5.49 -30.88 -0.19
N ILE A 107 -4.80 -30.87 -1.34
CA ILE A 107 -5.32 -30.45 -2.65
C ILE A 107 -4.92 -31.54 -3.67
N PRO A 108 -5.53 -32.73 -3.60
CA PRO A 108 -5.18 -33.85 -4.48
C PRO A 108 -5.50 -33.59 -5.96
N GLU A 109 -6.53 -32.77 -6.24
CA GLU A 109 -6.89 -32.30 -7.59
C GLU A 109 -5.83 -31.36 -8.19
N GLY A 110 -4.98 -30.80 -7.32
CA GLY A 110 -4.00 -29.78 -7.61
C GLY A 110 -4.61 -28.40 -7.88
N ARG A 111 -3.77 -27.38 -7.82
CA ARG A 111 -4.21 -25.98 -7.88
C ARG A 111 -3.13 -25.09 -8.48
N ASP A 112 -3.60 -24.14 -9.28
CA ASP A 112 -2.77 -23.11 -9.90
C ASP A 112 -2.72 -21.87 -9.02
N TYR A 113 -1.51 -21.34 -8.88
CA TYR A 113 -1.23 -20.10 -8.19
C TYR A 113 -0.47 -19.16 -9.12
N MET A 114 -0.92 -17.91 -9.22
CA MET A 114 -0.32 -16.93 -10.13
C MET A 114 0.41 -15.85 -9.34
N LEU A 115 1.64 -15.54 -9.74
CA LEU A 115 2.34 -14.33 -9.30
C LEU A 115 2.04 -13.19 -10.27
N GLU A 116 1.36 -12.16 -9.79
CA GLU A 116 1.05 -10.96 -10.56
C GLU A 116 1.72 -9.75 -9.94
N VAL A 117 2.50 -9.00 -10.74
CA VAL A 117 3.19 -7.78 -10.31
C VAL A 117 2.47 -6.55 -10.88
N ASN A 118 2.12 -5.63 -10.00
CA ASN A 118 1.50 -4.36 -10.36
C ASN A 118 2.51 -3.48 -11.11
N PRO A 119 2.25 -3.02 -12.35
CA PRO A 119 3.15 -2.13 -13.09
C PRO A 119 3.53 -0.84 -12.35
N HIS A 120 2.71 -0.40 -11.40
CA HIS A 120 3.01 0.75 -10.54
C HIS A 120 4.05 0.45 -9.46
N TYR A 121 4.61 -0.77 -9.36
CA TYR A 121 5.63 -1.12 -8.37
C TYR A 121 6.88 -0.23 -8.43
N VAL A 122 7.17 0.43 -9.56
CA VAL A 122 8.28 1.39 -9.70
C VAL A 122 8.03 2.72 -9.00
N ASN A 123 6.76 3.06 -8.73
CA ASN A 123 6.42 4.26 -7.99
C ASN A 123 6.88 4.10 -6.53
N ARG A 124 7.59 5.07 -5.98
CA ARG A 124 8.02 5.06 -4.57
C ARG A 124 7.16 5.96 -3.69
N GLU A 125 6.32 6.78 -4.30
CA GLU A 125 5.54 7.80 -3.63
C GLU A 125 4.39 7.21 -2.81
N GLN A 126 4.29 7.61 -1.55
CA GLN A 126 3.16 7.24 -0.68
C GLN A 126 1.87 8.01 -1.02
N SER A 127 1.92 8.96 -1.96
CA SER A 127 0.74 9.71 -2.40
C SER A 127 -0.23 8.89 -3.24
N ASP A 128 0.24 7.82 -3.90
CA ASP A 128 -0.62 6.92 -4.66
C ASP A 128 -1.34 5.93 -3.71
N LYS A 129 -2.55 6.31 -3.29
CA LYS A 129 -3.40 5.48 -2.43
C LYS A 129 -4.18 4.40 -3.18
N LEU A 130 -4.06 4.32 -4.51
CA LEU A 130 -4.74 3.30 -5.32
C LEU A 130 -3.85 2.08 -5.53
N ASN A 131 -2.54 2.26 -5.64
CA ASN A 131 -1.57 1.21 -6.00
C ASN A 131 -0.53 0.99 -4.91
N VAL A 132 -1.02 0.79 -3.69
CA VAL A 132 -0.21 0.53 -2.49
C VAL A 132 0.45 -0.84 -2.52
N ILE A 133 -0.25 -1.85 -3.07
CA ILE A 133 0.26 -3.21 -3.20
C ILE A 133 1.05 -3.37 -4.50
N ASP A 134 2.24 -3.94 -4.38
CA ASP A 134 3.22 -4.08 -5.46
C ASP A 134 3.07 -5.39 -6.23
N ALA A 135 2.71 -6.48 -5.56
CA ALA A 135 2.42 -7.76 -6.21
C ALA A 135 1.41 -8.58 -5.41
N ARG A 136 0.85 -9.60 -6.06
CA ARG A 136 -0.03 -10.59 -5.44
C ARG A 136 0.36 -12.00 -5.83
N TRP A 137 0.28 -12.89 -4.86
CA TRP A 137 0.23 -14.33 -5.08
C TRP A 137 -1.22 -14.78 -5.00
N VAL A 138 -1.80 -15.26 -6.11
CA VAL A 138 -3.24 -15.46 -6.25
C VAL A 138 -3.56 -16.94 -6.46
N ASP A 139 -4.45 -17.51 -5.66
CA ASP A 139 -5.13 -18.77 -5.97
C ASP A 139 -6.16 -18.52 -7.08
N THR A 140 -5.91 -19.03 -8.28
CA THR A 140 -6.74 -18.76 -9.47
C THR A 140 -8.09 -19.45 -9.44
N THR A 141 -8.32 -20.36 -8.49
CA THR A 141 -9.60 -21.07 -8.33
C THR A 141 -10.49 -20.38 -7.28
N SER A 142 -9.91 -19.88 -6.19
CA SER A 142 -10.70 -19.23 -5.12
C SER A 142 -10.68 -17.70 -5.16
N GLY A 143 -9.74 -17.10 -5.90
CA GLY A 143 -9.49 -15.66 -5.90
C GLY A 143 -8.94 -15.12 -4.57
N LEU A 144 -8.55 -15.99 -3.63
CA LEU A 144 -7.78 -15.59 -2.45
C LEU A 144 -6.36 -15.24 -2.86
N PHE A 145 -5.73 -14.31 -2.14
CA PHE A 145 -4.42 -13.82 -2.48
C PHE A 145 -3.62 -13.40 -1.25
N ILE A 146 -2.31 -13.27 -1.45
CA ILE A 146 -1.36 -12.67 -0.52
C ILE A 146 -0.93 -11.33 -1.12
N ASP A 147 -1.03 -10.27 -0.34
CA ASP A 147 -0.52 -8.96 -0.70
C ASP A 147 0.99 -8.91 -0.40
N ILE A 148 1.76 -8.58 -1.44
CA ILE A 148 3.22 -8.45 -1.38
C ILE A 148 3.55 -6.97 -1.52
N THR A 149 4.17 -6.40 -0.49
CA THR A 149 4.64 -5.01 -0.49
C THR A 149 6.16 -4.94 -0.51
N THR A 150 6.70 -3.84 -1.05
CA THR A 150 8.14 -3.67 -1.15
C THR A 150 8.67 -2.75 -0.04
N ALA A 151 9.63 -3.23 0.74
CA ALA A 151 10.41 -2.42 1.66
C ALA A 151 11.57 -1.74 0.92
N ARG A 152 11.67 -0.41 0.98
CA ARG A 152 12.64 0.38 0.22
C ARG A 152 13.43 1.31 1.11
N TYR A 153 14.75 1.37 0.93
CA TYR A 153 15.57 2.37 1.61
C TYR A 153 15.19 3.79 1.18
N ASN A 154 14.84 4.63 2.14
CA ASN A 154 14.54 6.04 1.95
C ASN A 154 15.74 6.89 2.38
N TYR A 155 16.65 7.12 1.44
CA TYR A 155 17.88 7.88 1.67
C TYR A 155 17.66 9.37 1.97
N THR A 156 16.46 9.89 1.74
CA THR A 156 16.07 11.29 2.00
C THR A 156 15.24 11.45 3.27
N HIS A 157 15.02 10.37 4.04
CA HIS A 157 14.19 10.41 5.22
C HIS A 157 14.83 11.28 6.33
N PRO A 158 14.08 12.16 7.01
CA PRO A 158 14.63 13.09 8.01
C PRO A 158 15.25 12.40 9.23
N ALA A 159 14.83 11.15 9.54
CA ALA A 159 15.41 10.34 10.61
C ALA A 159 16.79 9.70 10.27
N GLY A 160 17.32 9.97 9.08
CA GLY A 160 18.66 9.57 8.65
C GLY A 160 18.71 8.24 7.89
N GLU A 161 19.93 7.72 7.74
CA GLU A 161 20.23 6.47 7.05
C GLU A 161 19.57 5.26 7.74
N GLY A 162 19.42 4.17 6.97
CA GLY A 162 18.81 2.92 7.46
C GLY A 162 17.29 2.94 7.51
N MET A 163 16.63 4.02 7.10
CA MET A 163 15.17 4.09 7.05
C MET A 163 14.62 3.34 5.85
N LEU A 164 13.66 2.45 6.10
CA LEU A 164 12.86 1.78 5.10
C LEU A 164 11.46 2.41 5.07
N SER A 165 10.91 2.60 3.87
CA SER A 165 9.55 3.09 3.64
C SER A 165 8.81 2.15 2.69
N CYS A 166 7.52 1.97 2.96
CA CYS A 166 6.56 1.27 2.12
C CYS A 166 5.52 2.26 1.57
N LYS A 167 4.80 1.88 0.51
CA LYS A 167 3.79 2.75 -0.13
C LYS A 167 2.53 2.98 0.70
N ASP A 168 2.24 2.04 1.59
CA ASP A 168 1.11 2.10 2.52
C ASP A 168 1.28 3.18 3.59
N GLY A 169 2.50 3.74 3.72
CA GLY A 169 2.85 4.74 4.72
C GLY A 169 3.61 4.16 5.91
N HIS A 170 3.89 2.85 5.93
CA HIS A 170 4.72 2.27 6.98
C HIS A 170 6.19 2.60 6.77
N GLU A 171 6.84 2.95 7.87
CA GLU A 171 8.25 3.31 7.93
C GLU A 171 8.87 2.66 9.16
N TYR A 172 10.05 2.07 8.98
CA TYR A 172 10.78 1.41 10.04
C TYR A 172 12.28 1.45 9.75
N ARG A 173 13.11 1.40 10.79
CA ARG A 173 14.56 1.23 10.63
C ARG A 173 14.85 -0.18 10.14
N ASP A 174 15.85 -0.32 9.30
CA ASP A 174 16.33 -1.60 8.80
C ASP A 174 16.78 -2.53 9.93
N THR A 175 17.31 -1.99 11.03
CA THR A 175 17.65 -2.73 12.26
C THR A 175 16.46 -3.41 12.93
N TYR A 176 15.22 -3.01 12.61
CA TYR A 176 14.01 -3.68 13.11
C TYR A 176 13.62 -4.87 12.23
N ILE A 177 14.01 -4.83 10.95
CA ILE A 177 13.74 -5.90 9.99
C ILE A 177 14.87 -6.91 9.98
N PHE A 178 16.11 -6.45 9.82
CA PHE A 178 17.28 -7.27 9.57
C PHE A 178 18.17 -7.41 10.81
N PRO A 179 18.85 -8.56 10.99
CA PRO A 179 18.71 -9.77 10.20
C PRO A 179 17.36 -10.47 10.46
N LEU A 180 16.78 -11.05 9.40
CA LEU A 180 15.55 -11.82 9.53
C LEU A 180 15.77 -13.06 10.40
N ARG A 181 14.71 -13.50 11.09
CA ARG A 181 14.73 -14.70 11.92
C ARG A 181 13.97 -15.84 11.23
N ASP A 182 14.59 -17.01 11.21
CA ASP A 182 13.94 -18.22 10.71
C ASP A 182 12.90 -18.75 11.71
N THR A 183 11.77 -19.20 11.19
CA THR A 183 10.66 -19.72 11.98
C THR A 183 9.77 -20.63 11.13
N PHE A 184 8.60 -20.98 11.66
CA PHE A 184 7.56 -21.67 10.93
C PHE A 184 6.24 -20.89 11.02
N PHE A 185 5.46 -20.91 9.94
CA PHE A 185 4.12 -20.36 9.89
C PHE A 185 3.22 -21.29 9.07
N GLU A 186 2.05 -21.63 9.61
CA GLU A 186 1.16 -22.64 9.02
C GLU A 186 1.88 -23.97 8.70
N GLY A 187 2.93 -24.30 9.45
CA GLY A 187 3.75 -25.50 9.25
C GLY A 187 4.79 -25.43 8.11
N ALA A 188 4.92 -24.30 7.41
CA ALA A 188 5.98 -24.07 6.42
C ALA A 188 7.13 -23.22 7.00
N PRO A 189 8.39 -23.43 6.56
CA PRO A 189 9.49 -22.51 6.87
C PRO A 189 9.15 -21.09 6.45
N ALA A 190 9.38 -20.13 7.34
CA ALA A 190 9.10 -18.73 7.13
C ALA A 190 10.17 -17.85 7.77
N LYS A 191 10.21 -16.58 7.39
CA LYS A 191 11.05 -15.55 8.02
C LYS A 191 10.20 -14.44 8.62
N ILE A 192 10.70 -13.85 9.69
CA ILE A 192 10.10 -12.69 10.37
C ILE A 192 11.15 -11.61 10.62
N PRO A 193 10.74 -10.34 10.83
CA PRO A 193 11.62 -9.27 11.27
C PRO A 193 12.39 -9.57 12.57
N PHE A 194 13.54 -8.93 12.76
CA PHE A 194 14.32 -9.02 13.99
C PHE A 194 13.56 -8.52 15.22
N ALA A 195 13.03 -7.29 15.16
CA ALA A 195 12.30 -6.60 16.22
C ALA A 195 10.78 -6.72 16.01
N TYR A 196 10.30 -7.94 15.75
CA TYR A 196 8.90 -8.19 15.40
C TYR A 196 7.92 -7.69 16.47
N LYS A 197 8.29 -7.71 17.76
CA LYS A 197 7.41 -7.31 18.85
C LYS A 197 7.19 -5.80 18.81
N GLU A 198 8.26 -5.04 18.63
CA GLU A 198 8.26 -3.59 18.53
C GLU A 198 7.47 -3.12 17.30
N LEU A 199 7.62 -3.82 16.16
CA LEU A 199 6.83 -3.57 14.96
C LEU A 199 5.34 -3.78 15.19
N LEU A 200 4.96 -4.92 15.80
CA LEU A 200 3.56 -5.21 16.10
C LEU A 200 2.97 -4.25 17.13
N GLU A 201 3.72 -3.86 18.17
CA GLU A 201 3.26 -2.88 19.16
C GLU A 201 3.10 -1.48 18.57
N ALA A 202 3.98 -1.08 17.64
CA ALA A 202 3.84 0.19 16.95
C ALA A 202 2.54 0.24 16.13
N GLU A 203 2.24 -0.85 15.40
CA GLU A 203 1.09 -0.96 14.49
C GLU A 203 -0.22 -1.21 15.24
N TYR A 204 -0.30 -2.25 16.07
CA TYR A 204 -1.54 -2.75 16.69
C TYR A 204 -1.70 -2.42 18.18
N LYS A 205 -0.66 -1.84 18.80
CA LYS A 205 -0.57 -1.57 20.25
C LYS A 205 -0.46 -2.86 21.08
N GLU A 206 0.05 -2.70 22.30
CA GLU A 206 0.29 -3.80 23.25
C GLU A 206 -0.93 -4.69 23.50
N LYS A 207 -2.15 -4.11 23.45
CA LYS A 207 -3.40 -4.86 23.62
C LYS A 207 -3.61 -5.94 22.57
N ALA A 208 -3.16 -5.74 21.32
CA ALA A 208 -3.30 -6.76 20.28
C ALA A 208 -2.44 -8.01 20.53
N LEU A 209 -1.41 -7.88 21.37
CA LEU A 209 -0.50 -8.98 21.74
C LEU A 209 -0.93 -9.73 22.99
N THR A 210 -1.95 -9.24 23.70
CA THR A 210 -2.32 -9.70 25.05
C THR A 210 -3.81 -9.97 25.22
N LEU A 211 -4.68 -9.35 24.41
CA LEU A 211 -6.13 -9.52 24.51
C LEU A 211 -6.54 -10.90 23.96
N THR A 212 -6.93 -11.80 24.86
CA THR A 212 -7.34 -13.17 24.52
C THR A 212 -8.77 -13.26 23.98
N ASP A 213 -9.55 -12.18 23.96
CA ASP A 213 -10.93 -12.16 23.47
C ASP A 213 -11.09 -11.11 22.37
N PHE A 214 -11.24 -11.57 21.13
CA PHE A 214 -11.27 -10.68 19.97
C PHE A 214 -12.06 -11.29 18.81
N GLU A 215 -12.77 -10.45 18.04
CA GLU A 215 -13.55 -10.86 16.85
C GLU A 215 -14.42 -12.13 17.05
N GLY A 216 -15.04 -12.27 18.22
CA GLY A 216 -15.89 -13.41 18.56
C GLY A 216 -15.14 -14.72 18.80
N HIS A 217 -13.83 -14.65 19.06
CA HIS A 217 -12.98 -15.79 19.42
C HIS A 217 -12.32 -15.54 20.77
N HIS A 218 -12.02 -16.63 21.46
CA HIS A 218 -11.23 -16.66 22.68
C HIS A 218 -9.96 -17.47 22.43
N PHE A 219 -8.81 -16.96 22.83
CA PHE A 219 -7.53 -17.65 22.71
C PHE A 219 -7.36 -18.62 23.87
N ASP A 220 -7.42 -19.92 23.57
CA ASP A 220 -7.16 -20.99 24.53
C ASP A 220 -5.65 -21.20 24.63
N GLU A 221 -5.04 -20.68 25.71
CA GLU A 221 -3.59 -20.77 25.97
C GLU A 221 -3.08 -22.21 26.09
N ASN A 222 -3.92 -23.16 26.50
CA ASN A 222 -3.51 -24.56 26.62
C ASN A 222 -3.41 -25.24 25.25
N LYS A 223 -4.27 -24.86 24.31
CA LYS A 223 -4.27 -25.38 22.94
C LYS A 223 -3.44 -24.53 21.99
N LEU A 224 -3.11 -23.30 22.38
CA LEU A 224 -2.56 -22.25 21.52
C LEU A 224 -3.44 -22.04 20.29
N GLU A 225 -4.76 -21.91 20.50
CA GLU A 225 -5.72 -21.75 19.41
C GLU A 225 -6.81 -20.73 19.73
N TRP A 226 -7.15 -19.93 18.72
CA TRP A 226 -8.34 -19.08 18.72
C TRP A 226 -9.60 -19.93 18.48
N ILE A 227 -10.43 -20.06 19.51
CA ILE A 227 -11.66 -20.84 19.50
C ILE A 227 -12.86 -19.91 19.32
N PRO A 228 -13.77 -20.18 18.37
CA PRO A 228 -15.01 -19.40 18.25
C PRO A 228 -15.83 -19.45 19.54
N VAL A 229 -16.18 -18.29 20.08
CA VAL A 229 -17.09 -18.20 21.22
C VAL A 229 -18.53 -18.27 20.68
N PRO A 230 -19.36 -19.20 21.16
CA PRO A 230 -20.77 -19.24 20.78
C PRO A 230 -21.42 -17.90 21.11
N LYS A 231 -21.94 -17.18 20.11
CA LYS A 231 -22.70 -15.95 20.35
C LYS A 231 -23.90 -16.29 21.24
N LYS A 232 -23.91 -15.80 22.48
CA LYS A 232 -25.19 -15.54 23.15
C LYS A 232 -25.85 -14.44 22.32
N ILE A 233 -26.97 -14.76 21.68
CA ILE A 233 -27.74 -13.79 20.90
C ILE A 233 -28.20 -12.73 21.90
N ASP A 234 -27.54 -11.57 21.90
CA ASP A 234 -28.06 -10.36 22.52
C ASP A 234 -28.64 -9.50 21.39
N PRO A 235 -29.97 -9.54 21.18
CA PRO A 235 -30.62 -8.84 20.08
C PRO A 235 -30.39 -7.33 20.11
N LYS A 236 -30.08 -6.75 21.29
CA LYS A 236 -29.84 -5.31 21.43
C LYS A 236 -28.42 -4.92 21.05
N GLY A 237 -27.42 -5.68 21.49
CA GLY A 237 -26.01 -5.41 21.17
C GLY A 237 -25.70 -5.56 19.67
N ASP A 238 -26.27 -6.57 19.02
CA ASP A 238 -26.11 -6.76 17.57
C ASP A 238 -26.85 -5.68 16.76
N ALA A 239 -28.03 -5.22 17.22
CA ALA A 239 -28.74 -4.12 16.60
C ALA A 239 -28.00 -2.77 16.76
N GLU A 240 -27.35 -2.54 17.90
CA GLU A 240 -26.53 -1.34 18.14
C GLU A 240 -25.25 -1.35 17.31
N LYS A 241 -24.56 -2.49 17.21
CA LYS A 241 -23.37 -2.63 16.34
C LYS A 241 -23.74 -2.41 14.87
N LYS A 242 -24.84 -3.01 14.41
CA LYS A 242 -25.33 -2.83 13.03
C LYS A 242 -25.71 -1.37 12.75
N LYS A 243 -26.38 -0.71 13.70
CA LYS A 243 -26.67 0.73 13.61
C LYS A 243 -25.41 1.60 13.64
N ALA A 244 -24.40 1.26 14.44
CA ALA A 244 -23.14 1.98 14.51
C ALA A 244 -22.33 1.84 13.20
N GLU A 245 -22.34 0.64 12.62
CA GLU A 245 -21.68 0.35 11.34
C GLU A 245 -22.40 1.06 10.17
N GLU A 246 -23.73 1.01 10.13
CA GLU A 246 -24.55 1.77 9.17
C GLU A 246 -24.36 3.30 9.33
N ALA A 247 -24.24 3.80 10.57
CA ALA A 247 -23.99 5.22 10.82
C ALA A 247 -22.57 5.64 10.39
N ARG A 248 -21.57 4.77 10.56
CA ARG A 248 -20.18 5.01 10.11
C ARG A 248 -20.11 5.02 8.59
N GLN A 249 -20.77 4.08 7.91
CA GLN A 249 -20.88 4.04 6.45
C GLN A 249 -21.59 5.28 5.90
N LYS A 250 -22.72 5.70 6.51
CA LYS A 250 -23.44 6.92 6.11
C LYS A 250 -22.58 8.18 6.28
N LYS A 251 -21.85 8.31 7.40
CA LYS A 251 -20.93 9.45 7.61
C LYS A 251 -19.80 9.47 6.57
N GLU A 252 -19.29 8.31 6.19
CA GLU A 252 -18.24 8.19 5.17
C GLU A 252 -18.77 8.51 3.76
N GLU A 253 -19.98 8.06 3.43
CA GLU A 253 -20.66 8.41 2.17
C GLU A 253 -20.99 9.91 2.09
N GLU A 254 -21.42 10.51 3.20
CA GLU A 254 -21.75 11.93 3.26
C GLU A 254 -20.47 12.80 3.15
N LYS A 255 -19.36 12.35 3.76
CA LYS A 255 -18.04 12.98 3.58
C LYS A 255 -17.58 12.88 2.13
N LYS A 256 -17.71 11.71 1.50
CA LYS A 256 -17.41 11.48 0.08
C LYS A 256 -18.28 12.34 -0.84
N LYS A 257 -19.56 12.54 -0.52
CA LYS A 257 -20.48 13.39 -1.28
C LYS A 257 -20.10 14.87 -1.19
N LYS A 258 -19.75 15.35 0.01
CA LYS A 258 -19.27 16.74 0.22
C LYS A 258 -17.94 16.99 -0.50
N GLU A 259 -17.01 16.03 -0.49
CA GLU A 259 -15.77 16.12 -1.26
C GLU A 259 -16.02 16.13 -2.78
N GLN A 260 -16.98 15.35 -3.26
CA GLN A 260 -17.35 15.34 -4.68
C GLN A 260 -18.04 16.65 -5.11
N GLU A 261 -18.95 17.19 -4.30
CA GLU A 261 -19.60 18.48 -4.55
C GLU A 261 -18.57 19.62 -4.56
N HIS A 262 -17.58 19.58 -3.67
CA HIS A 262 -16.47 20.53 -3.66
C HIS A 262 -15.61 20.40 -4.92
N LYS A 263 -15.29 19.18 -5.36
CA LYS A 263 -14.54 18.96 -6.62
C LYS A 263 -15.30 19.47 -7.84
N ASN A 264 -16.59 19.20 -7.92
CA ASN A 264 -17.44 19.65 -9.03
C ASN A 264 -17.52 21.19 -9.09
N LYS A 265 -17.63 21.87 -7.94
CA LYS A 265 -17.60 23.35 -7.88
C LYS A 265 -16.26 23.92 -8.32
N VAL A 266 -15.15 23.28 -7.95
CA VAL A 266 -13.81 23.71 -8.37
C VAL A 266 -13.61 23.52 -9.88
N GLU A 267 -14.12 22.44 -10.46
CA GLU A 267 -14.08 22.23 -11.91
C GLU A 267 -14.96 23.22 -12.67
N GLU A 268 -16.14 23.56 -12.15
CA GLU A 268 -17.03 24.55 -12.78
C GLU A 268 -16.39 25.95 -12.80
N VAL A 269 -15.68 26.33 -11.72
CA VAL A 269 -14.92 27.59 -11.64
C VAL A 269 -13.74 27.57 -12.62
N LYS A 270 -13.01 26.46 -12.72
CA LYS A 270 -11.92 26.31 -13.71
C LYS A 270 -12.41 26.40 -15.15
N LYS A 271 -13.57 25.80 -15.44
CA LYS A 271 -14.19 25.83 -16.77
C LYS A 271 -14.64 27.25 -17.14
N LYS A 272 -15.30 27.97 -16.22
CA LYS A 272 -15.67 29.39 -16.43
C LYS A 272 -14.45 30.29 -16.65
N ALA A 273 -13.35 30.04 -15.94
CA ALA A 273 -12.10 30.78 -16.15
C ALA A 273 -11.47 30.48 -17.53
N GLN A 274 -11.49 29.23 -17.99
CA GLN A 274 -11.02 28.86 -19.34
C GLN A 274 -11.90 29.41 -20.46
N ASP A 275 -13.22 29.43 -20.28
CA ASP A 275 -14.16 29.98 -21.25
C ASP A 275 -14.04 31.51 -21.36
N ALA A 276 -13.77 32.20 -20.23
CA ALA A 276 -13.47 33.64 -20.23
C ALA A 276 -12.15 33.98 -20.95
N LEU A 277 -11.11 33.15 -20.81
CA LEU A 277 -9.84 33.33 -21.51
C LEU A 277 -9.99 33.13 -23.03
N LYS A 278 -10.81 32.18 -23.46
CA LYS A 278 -11.10 31.93 -24.89
C LYS A 278 -11.95 33.03 -25.52
N ALA A 279 -12.91 33.60 -24.78
CA ALA A 279 -13.73 34.71 -25.26
C ALA A 279 -12.93 36.01 -25.46
N ASP A 280 -11.84 36.19 -24.70
CA ASP A 280 -10.95 37.35 -24.82
C ASP A 280 -9.96 37.21 -26.00
N GLU A 281 -9.57 35.98 -26.35
CA GLU A 281 -8.83 35.68 -27.59
C GLU A 281 -9.69 35.89 -28.84
N GLN A 282 -10.98 35.55 -28.78
CA GLN A 282 -11.92 35.71 -29.91
C GLN A 282 -12.29 37.17 -30.19
N LYS A 283 -12.26 38.06 -29.18
CA LYS A 283 -12.47 39.50 -29.39
C LYS A 283 -11.29 40.22 -30.05
N LYS A 284 -10.12 39.59 -30.15
CA LYS A 284 -8.95 40.14 -30.86
C LYS A 284 -8.91 39.82 -32.36
N SER A 285 -9.78 38.95 -32.88
CA SER A 285 -9.79 38.56 -34.30
C SER A 285 -10.73 39.36 -35.22
N ASP A 286 -11.59 40.24 -34.68
CA ASP A 286 -12.69 40.87 -35.45
C ASP A 286 -12.44 42.33 -35.92
N LEU A 287 -11.18 42.76 -36.09
CA LEU A 287 -10.87 44.10 -36.63
C LEU A 287 -9.85 44.07 -37.77
N VAL A 288 -10.29 43.76 -39.00
CA VAL A 288 -9.67 44.24 -40.26
C VAL A 288 -10.77 44.53 -41.32
N PRO A 289 -10.72 45.64 -42.10
CA PRO A 289 -11.79 46.07 -43.02
C PRO A 289 -11.66 45.53 -44.47
N PRO A 290 -12.69 45.70 -45.34
CA PRO A 290 -12.86 44.92 -46.57
C PRO A 290 -12.15 45.47 -47.82
N SER A 291 -11.85 44.57 -48.76
CA SER A 291 -11.18 44.81 -50.06
C SER A 291 -12.14 45.24 -51.20
N PRO A 292 -11.64 45.94 -52.25
CA PRO A 292 -12.39 46.21 -53.48
C PRO A 292 -12.07 45.21 -54.63
N PRO A 293 -12.85 45.19 -55.74
CA PRO A 293 -12.79 44.12 -56.75
C PRO A 293 -12.10 44.58 -58.07
N PRO A 294 -12.10 43.79 -59.17
CA PRO A 294 -10.99 42.91 -59.57
C PRO A 294 -10.32 43.33 -60.89
N GLN A 295 -9.07 42.92 -61.13
CA GLN A 295 -8.42 43.02 -62.44
C GLN A 295 -7.77 41.71 -62.88
N LYS A 296 -7.97 41.38 -64.17
CA LYS A 296 -7.28 40.33 -64.93
C LYS A 296 -5.86 40.79 -65.27
N GLY A 297 -4.89 39.86 -65.28
CA GLY A 297 -3.59 40.10 -65.93
C GLY A 297 -2.46 39.16 -65.48
N GLU A 298 -2.16 38.19 -66.35
CA GLU A 298 -0.83 37.73 -66.80
C GLU A 298 0.40 37.60 -65.85
N THR A 299 0.92 36.36 -65.86
CA THR A 299 2.34 35.92 -66.02
C THR A 299 3.47 36.32 -65.05
N ALA A 300 4.17 35.26 -64.62
CA ALA A 300 5.62 35.04 -64.64
C ALA A 300 6.54 35.57 -63.51
N ASN A 301 7.29 34.58 -62.99
CA ASN A 301 8.72 34.55 -62.67
C ASN A 301 9.32 35.22 -61.41
N ALA A 302 10.17 34.37 -60.81
CA ALA A 302 11.50 34.64 -60.25
C ALA A 302 11.66 35.19 -58.82
N ALA A 303 12.60 34.54 -58.13
CA ALA A 303 13.14 34.77 -56.79
C ALA A 303 14.21 35.91 -56.81
N PRO A 304 15.18 36.03 -55.86
CA PRO A 304 15.26 35.80 -54.40
C PRO A 304 15.97 36.98 -53.66
N GLN A 305 16.38 36.75 -52.38
CA GLN A 305 17.42 37.48 -51.59
C GLN A 305 16.99 38.86 -51.03
N GLY A 306 17.45 39.38 -49.90
CA GLY A 306 18.41 39.07 -48.82
C GLY A 306 18.15 40.21 -47.78
N GLN A 307 18.54 40.21 -46.52
CA GLN A 307 19.88 40.22 -45.93
C GLN A 307 19.70 40.37 -44.40
N LYS A 308 20.62 39.79 -43.63
CA LYS A 308 20.96 40.08 -42.21
C LYS A 308 21.49 41.54 -42.05
N PRO A 309 21.89 42.11 -40.86
CA PRO A 309 22.32 41.44 -39.60
C PRO A 309 22.08 42.18 -38.24
N SER A 310 22.44 41.46 -37.17
CA SER A 310 22.91 41.94 -35.84
C SER A 310 21.85 42.55 -34.90
N THR A 311 21.87 42.42 -33.56
CA THR A 311 22.96 42.30 -32.58
C THR A 311 22.56 41.49 -31.34
N ARG A 312 23.59 41.03 -30.64
CA ARG A 312 23.66 40.30 -29.36
C ARG A 312 23.21 41.16 -28.16
N SER A 313 22.50 40.59 -27.17
CA SER A 313 22.61 40.94 -25.73
C SER A 313 21.57 40.14 -24.90
N VAL A 314 22.01 39.11 -24.16
CA VAL A 314 22.03 39.01 -22.68
C VAL A 314 20.69 38.62 -22.05
N ARG A 315 20.74 37.51 -21.31
CA ARG A 315 19.70 36.95 -20.45
C ARG A 315 19.55 37.78 -19.19
N ASP A 316 18.32 38.06 -18.78
CA ASP A 316 17.98 38.38 -17.40
C ASP A 316 16.76 37.56 -16.98
N GLU A 317 16.92 36.77 -15.92
CA GLU A 317 15.85 36.14 -15.15
C GLU A 317 15.21 37.17 -14.21
N PRO A 318 13.89 37.08 -13.93
CA PRO A 318 13.27 37.77 -12.80
C PRO A 318 12.78 36.80 -11.70
N PRO A 319 12.48 37.31 -10.48
CA PRO A 319 13.12 36.79 -9.27
C PRO A 319 12.21 35.99 -8.32
N VAL A 320 12.92 35.27 -7.43
CA VAL A 320 12.45 34.58 -6.22
C VAL A 320 11.75 35.54 -5.25
N SER A 321 10.52 35.20 -4.85
CA SER A 321 9.83 35.80 -3.70
C SER A 321 9.87 34.84 -2.50
N LYS A 322 10.46 35.32 -1.40
CA LYS A 322 10.54 34.65 -0.10
C LYS A 322 9.24 34.88 0.69
N GLN A 323 8.59 33.81 1.14
CA GLN A 323 7.66 33.85 2.28
C GLN A 323 8.01 32.74 3.29
N PRO A 324 7.80 32.98 4.60
CA PRO A 324 8.45 32.23 5.68
C PRO A 324 7.86 30.85 5.91
N ALA A 325 8.75 29.92 6.29
CA ALA A 325 8.45 28.55 6.66
C ALA A 325 7.47 28.47 7.83
N LYS A 326 6.46 27.62 7.71
CA LYS A 326 5.63 27.16 8.83
C LYS A 326 6.40 26.06 9.57
N PRO A 327 6.30 25.97 10.91
CA PRO A 327 7.01 24.96 11.68
C PRO A 327 6.50 23.55 11.32
N ASP A 328 7.44 22.61 11.27
CA ASP A 328 7.25 21.20 10.90
C ASP A 328 6.21 20.51 11.78
N PRO A 329 5.40 19.57 11.23
CA PRO A 329 4.62 18.67 12.06
C PRO A 329 5.57 17.73 12.80
N ASP A 330 5.46 17.68 14.13
CA ASP A 330 6.19 16.73 14.97
C ASP A 330 6.02 15.28 14.47
N PRO A 331 7.07 14.44 14.51
CA PRO A 331 6.95 13.01 14.25
C PRO A 331 5.99 12.36 15.25
N PRO A 332 5.28 11.27 14.87
CA PRO A 332 4.28 10.65 15.73
C PRO A 332 4.89 10.26 17.08
N THR A 333 4.29 10.79 18.14
CA THR A 333 4.78 10.81 19.54
C THR A 333 5.15 9.43 20.11
N ALA A 334 4.67 8.34 19.47
CA ALA A 334 4.98 6.97 19.85
C ALA A 334 6.40 6.52 19.46
N GLN A 335 6.98 7.03 18.36
CA GLN A 335 8.34 6.67 17.92
C GLN A 335 9.41 7.31 18.80
N LYS A 336 9.27 8.60 19.14
CA LYS A 336 10.15 9.27 20.13
C LYS A 336 10.14 8.53 21.48
N ALA A 337 8.96 8.08 21.93
CA ALA A 337 8.83 7.35 23.19
C ALA A 337 9.45 5.94 23.15
N ALA A 338 9.46 5.28 21.99
CA ALA A 338 10.14 4.00 21.81
C ALA A 338 11.66 4.18 21.71
N GLU A 339 12.13 5.18 20.96
CA GLU A 339 13.55 5.53 20.86
C GLU A 339 14.13 5.93 22.22
N GLU A 340 13.42 6.73 23.02
CA GLU A 340 13.84 7.06 24.40
C GLU A 340 13.90 5.83 25.31
N LYS A 341 13.02 4.83 25.11
CA LYS A 341 13.05 3.59 25.89
C LYS A 341 14.25 2.71 25.51
N VAL A 342 14.60 2.65 24.23
CA VAL A 342 15.77 1.91 23.74
C VAL A 342 17.06 2.57 24.25
N ILE A 343 17.18 3.90 24.14
CA ILE A 343 18.34 4.65 24.64
C ILE A 343 18.52 4.43 26.14
N LYS A 344 17.44 4.53 26.93
CA LYS A 344 17.49 4.28 28.38
C LYS A 344 17.80 2.83 28.73
N ALA A 345 17.39 1.86 27.90
CA ALA A 345 17.71 0.45 28.12
C ALA A 345 19.18 0.15 27.82
N ASP A 346 19.75 0.75 26.79
CA ASP A 346 21.17 0.61 26.43
C ASP A 346 22.08 1.32 27.45
N GLU A 347 21.73 2.52 27.92
CA GLU A 347 22.46 3.21 29.01
C GLU A 347 22.51 2.36 30.29
N LYS A 348 21.39 1.74 30.64
CA LYS A 348 21.29 0.88 31.84
C LYS A 348 22.06 -0.43 31.69
N ARG A 349 22.17 -0.94 30.47
CA ARG A 349 22.96 -2.13 30.14
C ARG A 349 24.46 -1.82 30.20
N ASP A 350 24.88 -0.67 29.70
CA ASP A 350 26.27 -0.21 29.78
C ASP A 350 26.70 0.08 31.22
N GLU A 351 25.79 0.61 32.05
CA GLU A 351 26.04 0.83 33.48
C GLU A 351 26.20 -0.49 34.24
N ALA A 352 25.33 -1.48 33.97
CA ALA A 352 25.42 -2.81 34.57
C ALA A 352 26.70 -3.57 34.14
N VAL A 353 27.17 -3.39 32.90
CA VAL A 353 28.42 -3.98 32.42
C VAL A 353 29.64 -3.34 33.09
N LYS A 354 29.62 -2.02 33.31
CA LYS A 354 30.68 -1.30 34.05
C LYS A 354 30.72 -1.70 35.53
N GLU A 355 29.56 -1.89 36.16
CA GLU A 355 29.47 -2.31 37.56
C GLU A 355 29.94 -3.76 37.74
N ALA A 356 29.59 -4.66 36.82
CA ALA A 356 30.09 -6.04 36.82
C ALA A 356 31.62 -6.14 36.59
N ALA A 357 32.20 -5.23 35.80
CA ALA A 357 33.64 -5.16 35.58
C ALA A 357 34.41 -4.60 36.80
N ALA A 358 33.76 -3.83 37.67
CA ALA A 358 34.37 -3.24 38.87
C ALA A 358 34.37 -4.19 40.10
N VAL A 359 33.64 -5.31 40.04
CA VAL A 359 33.48 -6.27 41.15
C VAL A 359 34.21 -7.60 40.87
N ALA A 360 34.92 -7.73 39.75
CA ALA A 360 35.80 -8.87 39.49
C ALA A 360 37.17 -8.66 40.19
N PRO A 361 37.63 -9.60 41.05
CA PRO A 361 38.87 -9.47 41.82
C PRO A 361 40.15 -9.54 40.98
#